data_AF-A0A1Y2S842-F1
#
_entry.id   AF-A0A1Y2S842-F1
#
_cell.length_a   1.000
_cell.length_b   1.000
_cell.length_c   1.000
_cell.angle_alpha   90.00
_cell.angle_beta   90.00
_cell.angle_gamma   90.00
#
_symmetry.space_group_name_H-M   'P 1'
#
loop_
_entity.id
_entity.type
_entity.pdbx_description
1 polymer ?
#
loop_
_entity_poly.entity_id
_entity_poly.type
_entity_poly.pdbx_seq_one_letter_code
_entity_poly.pdbx_strand_id
1 'polypeptide(L)'
;MKKLFVVILTIFCVAFGSLSHANSLEVPDKKVCKHKVVNELNSFKRKIYHFGNQTFQLDRKGMKHILERHHPCFWNGSIKDTQSFLSPDMSVKEIVYAIQSIMHENRDVLIKKGSKRFYQIKGRYKGHWYKVGFNRGRIAQFYPMVE
;
A
#
# COMPACT_ATOMS: atom_id res chain seq x y z
N MET A 1 -54.49 15.64 -37.89
CA MET A 1 -55.81 15.94 -37.28
C MET A 1 -56.00 15.05 -36.05
N LYS A 2 -56.40 15.65 -34.91
CA LYS A 2 -57.08 15.10 -33.70
C LYS A 2 -56.26 14.15 -32.78
N LYS A 3 -55.70 14.66 -31.66
CA LYS A 3 -56.22 14.73 -30.26
C LYS A 3 -56.16 13.36 -29.54
N LEU A 4 -55.25 13.12 -28.59
CA LEU A 4 -55.17 13.54 -27.16
C LEU A 4 -56.12 12.77 -26.22
N PHE A 5 -55.55 11.94 -25.34
CA PHE A 5 -55.93 11.59 -23.95
C PHE A 5 -54.65 10.97 -23.35
N VAL A 6 -53.84 11.59 -22.47
CA VAL A 6 -54.05 12.12 -21.11
C VAL A 6 -54.78 11.14 -20.18
N VAL A 7 -53.99 10.37 -19.44
CA VAL A 7 -54.35 9.90 -18.09
C VAL A 7 -53.22 10.33 -17.15
N ILE A 8 -53.61 11.09 -16.14
CA ILE A 8 -52.78 11.68 -15.10
C ILE A 8 -52.83 10.77 -13.86
N LEU A 9 -51.74 10.78 -13.10
CA LEU A 9 -51.61 10.49 -11.67
C LEU A 9 -51.50 9.01 -11.23
N THR A 10 -50.30 8.64 -10.81
CA THR A 10 -50.04 8.66 -9.35
C THR A 10 -48.56 8.83 -9.05
N ILE A 11 -48.30 9.81 -8.19
CA ILE A 11 -46.99 10.19 -7.65
C ILE A 11 -46.60 9.13 -6.61
N PHE A 12 -45.47 8.45 -6.80
CA PHE A 12 -44.72 7.89 -5.69
C PHE A 12 -43.40 8.64 -5.58
N CYS A 13 -43.37 9.52 -4.59
CA CYS A 13 -42.17 10.16 -4.09
C CYS A 13 -41.31 9.08 -3.42
N VAL A 14 -40.10 8.85 -3.90
CA VAL A 14 -39.00 8.38 -3.05
C VAL A 14 -37.79 9.26 -3.36
N ALA A 15 -37.67 10.33 -2.60
CA ALA A 15 -36.38 10.94 -2.35
C ALA A 15 -35.52 9.94 -1.56
N PHE A 16 -34.26 9.76 -1.96
CA PHE A 16 -33.06 9.85 -1.11
C PHE A 16 -31.90 9.09 -1.75
N GLY A 17 -30.73 9.73 -1.75
CA GLY A 17 -29.46 9.03 -1.69
C GLY A 17 -28.61 9.08 -2.96
N SER A 18 -27.84 10.16 -3.09
CA SER A 18 -26.48 10.06 -3.62
C SER A 18 -25.74 8.94 -2.89
N LEU A 19 -25.40 7.85 -3.57
CA LEU A 19 -24.46 6.85 -3.06
C LEU A 19 -23.17 6.92 -3.87
N SER A 20 -22.34 7.87 -3.43
CA SER A 20 -20.89 7.75 -3.46
C SER A 20 -20.50 6.35 -2.98
N HIS A 21 -19.97 5.51 -3.87
CA HIS A 21 -19.29 4.29 -3.46
C HIS A 21 -17.95 4.69 -2.85
N ALA A 22 -17.98 4.98 -1.56
CA ALA A 22 -16.81 5.12 -0.72
C ALA A 22 -16.12 3.75 -0.63
N ASN A 23 -15.19 3.46 -1.55
CA ASN A 23 -14.23 2.38 -1.38
C ASN A 23 -13.08 2.88 -0.51
N SER A 24 -13.42 3.15 0.75
CA SER A 24 -12.45 3.50 1.77
C SER A 24 -12.75 2.67 3.01
N LEU A 25 -11.76 1.85 3.40
CA LEU A 25 -11.55 1.40 4.77
C LEU A 25 -12.44 0.28 5.28
N GLU A 26 -12.28 -0.93 4.75
CA GLU A 26 -12.37 -2.10 5.63
C GLU A 26 -10.98 -2.35 6.20
N VAL A 27 -10.79 -2.02 7.49
CA VAL A 27 -9.70 -2.62 8.26
C VAL A 27 -9.96 -4.12 8.18
N PRO A 28 -9.11 -4.91 7.50
CA PRO A 28 -9.37 -6.33 7.37
C PRO A 28 -9.54 -6.91 8.77
N ASP A 29 -10.57 -7.74 8.95
CA ASP A 29 -10.80 -8.50 10.18
C ASP A 29 -9.43 -8.97 10.66
N LYS A 30 -9.04 -8.51 11.85
CA LYS A 30 -7.68 -8.67 12.37
C LYS A 30 -7.41 -10.16 12.46
N LYS A 31 -6.85 -10.75 11.39
CA LYS A 31 -6.33 -12.11 11.39
C LYS A 31 -5.26 -12.09 12.47
N VAL A 32 -5.58 -12.72 13.61
CA VAL A 32 -4.70 -12.72 14.78
C VAL A 32 -3.51 -13.59 14.42
N CYS A 33 -2.49 -12.99 13.81
CA CYS A 33 -1.19 -13.63 13.78
C CYS A 33 -0.71 -13.76 15.22
N LYS A 34 -0.48 -15.00 15.67
CA LYS A 34 -0.08 -15.31 17.05
C LYS A 34 1.30 -14.74 17.44
N HIS A 35 2.05 -14.18 16.48
CA HIS A 35 3.42 -13.72 16.65
C HIS A 35 3.55 -12.19 16.62
N LYS A 36 4.50 -11.64 17.39
CA LYS A 36 4.83 -10.20 17.40
C LYS A 36 5.79 -9.86 16.27
N VAL A 37 5.76 -8.63 15.79
CA VAL A 37 6.69 -8.13 14.74
C VAL A 37 8.16 -8.36 15.10
N VAL A 38 8.52 -8.29 16.39
CA VAL A 38 9.90 -8.53 16.84
C VAL A 38 10.35 -9.96 16.55
N ASN A 39 9.45 -10.94 16.69
CA ASN A 39 9.73 -12.35 16.43
C ASN A 39 10.03 -12.57 14.95
N GLU A 40 9.19 -12.00 14.07
CA GLU A 40 9.38 -12.06 12.61
C GLU A 40 10.71 -11.47 12.15
N LEU A 41 11.22 -10.48 12.88
CA LEU A 41 12.44 -9.77 12.51
C LEU A 41 13.71 -10.32 13.16
N ASN A 42 13.63 -11.31 14.06
CA ASN A 42 14.79 -11.76 14.85
C ASN A 42 15.97 -12.20 13.98
N SER A 43 15.71 -12.88 12.86
CA SER A 43 16.72 -13.31 11.90
C SER A 43 16.84 -12.38 10.68
N PHE A 44 16.10 -11.27 10.64
CA PHE A 44 16.08 -10.36 9.50
C PHE A 44 17.42 -9.64 9.35
N LYS A 45 18.15 -9.99 8.28
CA LYS A 45 19.37 -9.31 7.88
C LYS A 45 19.04 -8.16 6.94
N ARG A 46 19.73 -7.03 7.11
CA ARG A 46 19.57 -5.87 6.22
C ARG A 46 19.79 -6.30 4.77
N LYS A 47 19.05 -5.70 3.86
CA LYS A 47 19.27 -5.83 2.41
C LYS A 47 19.88 -4.54 1.89
N ILE A 48 20.89 -4.65 1.05
CA ILE A 48 21.57 -3.53 0.40
C ILE A 48 21.33 -3.68 -1.09
N TYR A 49 20.99 -2.57 -1.75
CA TYR A 49 20.74 -2.50 -3.17
C TYR A 49 21.61 -1.41 -3.78
N HIS A 50 22.24 -1.72 -4.91
CA HIS A 50 23.11 -0.80 -5.62
C HIS A 50 22.54 -0.51 -7.01
N PHE A 51 22.42 0.78 -7.32
CA PHE A 51 21.96 1.26 -8.61
C PHE A 51 22.88 2.40 -9.06
N GLY A 52 23.78 2.12 -10.01
CA GLY A 52 24.90 3.01 -10.31
C GLY A 52 25.72 3.29 -9.05
N ASN A 53 26.00 4.56 -8.78
CA ASN A 53 26.75 4.98 -7.58
C ASN A 53 25.85 5.21 -6.35
N GLN A 54 24.58 4.77 -6.41
CA GLN A 54 23.60 4.98 -5.34
C GLN A 54 23.41 3.70 -4.54
N THR A 55 23.42 3.84 -3.21
CA THR A 55 23.18 2.76 -2.27
C THR A 55 21.86 2.97 -1.56
N PHE A 56 21.03 1.93 -1.56
CA PHE A 56 19.77 1.87 -0.84
C PHE A 56 19.79 0.68 0.13
N GLN A 57 19.04 0.76 1.22
CA GLN A 57 18.97 -0.34 2.18
C GLN A 57 17.59 -0.53 2.79
N LEU A 58 17.23 -1.79 3.00
CA LEU A 58 16.12 -2.18 3.85
C LEU A 58 16.69 -2.78 5.13
N ASP A 59 16.69 -1.98 6.19
CA ASP A 59 17.14 -2.40 7.51
C ASP A 59 15.97 -2.86 8.39
N ARG A 60 16.27 -3.33 9.60
CA ARG A 60 15.25 -3.79 10.55
C ARG A 60 14.26 -2.69 10.92
N LYS A 61 14.68 -1.41 10.95
CA LYS A 61 13.79 -0.28 11.26
C LYS A 61 12.80 -0.03 10.14
N GLY A 62 13.25 -0.07 8.88
CA GLY A 62 12.41 0.04 7.69
C GLY A 62 11.39 -1.11 7.62
N MET A 63 11.85 -2.35 7.78
CA MET A 63 10.95 -3.51 7.77
C MET A 63 9.95 -3.46 8.93
N LYS A 64 10.39 -3.12 10.15
CA LYS A 64 9.49 -2.94 11.30
C LYS A 64 8.39 -1.92 11.01
N HIS A 65 8.76 -0.76 10.44
CA HIS A 65 7.80 0.27 10.09
C HIS A 65 6.77 -0.25 9.08
N ILE A 66 7.21 -0.95 8.03
CA ILE A 66 6.33 -1.54 7.02
C ILE A 66 5.32 -2.50 7.67
N LEU A 67 5.79 -3.41 8.54
CA LEU A 67 4.92 -4.38 9.19
C LEU A 67 3.92 -3.73 10.14
N GLU A 68 4.38 -2.85 11.04
CA GLU A 68 3.51 -2.20 12.04
C GLU A 68 2.52 -1.21 11.44
N ARG A 69 2.78 -0.71 10.23
CA ARG A 69 1.92 0.26 9.55
C ARG A 69 1.04 -0.34 8.48
N HIS A 70 1.49 -1.36 7.75
CA HIS A 70 0.81 -1.83 6.55
C HIS A 70 0.55 -3.33 6.52
N HIS A 71 1.14 -4.13 7.40
CA HIS A 71 0.81 -5.56 7.45
C HIS A 71 -0.35 -5.78 8.45
N PRO A 72 -1.52 -6.27 8.01
CA PRO A 72 -2.72 -6.28 8.85
C PRO A 72 -2.53 -7.10 10.14
N CYS A 73 -1.79 -8.20 10.08
CA CYS A 73 -1.44 -8.99 11.27
C CYS A 73 -0.58 -8.28 12.33
N PHE A 74 0.24 -7.31 11.94
CA PHE A 74 1.18 -6.64 12.84
C PHE A 74 0.81 -5.17 13.08
N TRP A 75 -0.30 -4.72 12.50
CA TRP A 75 -0.74 -3.35 12.60
C TRP A 75 -0.99 -2.96 14.05
N ASN A 76 -0.41 -1.83 14.45
CA ASN A 76 -0.46 -1.36 15.83
C ASN A 76 -1.67 -0.46 16.14
N GLY A 77 -2.66 -0.39 15.24
CA GLY A 77 -3.85 0.44 15.42
C GLY A 77 -3.70 1.91 15.02
N SER A 78 -2.55 2.30 14.46
CA SER A 78 -2.32 3.68 14.08
C SER A 78 -3.01 4.06 12.76
N ILE A 79 -3.92 5.03 12.83
CA ILE A 79 -4.75 5.51 11.70
C ILE A 79 -4.17 6.80 11.12
N LYS A 80 -4.24 6.97 9.80
CA LYS A 80 -3.87 8.18 9.05
C LYS A 80 -4.88 8.37 7.92
N ASP A 81 -4.93 9.59 7.37
CA ASP A 81 -5.83 9.99 6.28
C ASP A 81 -5.80 9.04 5.08
N THR A 82 -4.64 8.42 4.82
CA THR A 82 -4.53 7.34 3.85
C THR A 82 -3.83 6.15 4.50
N GLN A 83 -4.56 5.03 4.60
CA GLN A 83 -4.08 3.78 5.16
C GLN A 83 -4.47 2.64 4.23
N SER A 84 -3.49 1.84 3.83
CA SER A 84 -3.69 0.65 3.01
C SER A 84 -2.90 -0.52 3.59
N PHE A 85 -3.37 -1.74 3.33
CA PHE A 85 -2.85 -2.95 3.96
C PHE A 85 -2.33 -3.93 2.92
N LEU A 86 -1.11 -4.43 3.16
CA LEU A 86 -0.55 -5.58 2.49
C LEU A 86 -1.49 -6.78 2.64
N SER A 87 -1.37 -7.74 1.71
CA SER A 87 -2.05 -9.02 1.85
C SER A 87 -1.66 -9.66 3.20
N PRO A 88 -2.62 -10.21 3.97
CA PRO A 88 -2.33 -10.87 5.25
C PRO A 88 -1.34 -12.03 5.16
N ASP A 89 -1.19 -12.63 3.98
CA ASP A 89 -0.31 -13.78 3.74
C ASP A 89 1.06 -13.37 3.19
N MET A 90 1.33 -12.06 3.05
CA MET A 90 2.59 -11.56 2.53
C MET A 90 3.71 -11.64 3.58
N SER A 91 4.49 -12.71 3.53
CA SER A 91 5.65 -12.89 4.43
C SER A 91 6.71 -11.78 4.32
N VAL A 92 7.57 -11.66 5.34
CA VAL A 92 8.76 -10.77 5.32
C VAL A 92 9.62 -11.00 4.07
N LYS A 93 9.79 -12.26 3.65
CA LYS A 93 10.54 -12.63 2.45
C LYS A 93 9.86 -12.10 1.19
N GLU A 94 8.54 -12.23 1.11
CA GLU A 94 7.75 -11.74 -0.01
C GLU A 94 7.80 -10.21 -0.13
N ILE A 95 7.76 -9.49 1.00
CA ILE A 95 7.95 -8.03 1.04
C ILE A 95 9.31 -7.65 0.45
N VAL A 96 10.39 -8.36 0.82
CA VAL A 96 11.73 -8.12 0.28
C VAL A 96 11.76 -8.31 -1.24
N TYR A 97 11.14 -9.37 -1.75
CA TYR A 97 11.08 -9.63 -3.19
C TYR A 97 10.25 -8.61 -3.95
N ALA A 98 9.10 -8.20 -3.40
CA ALA A 98 8.27 -7.17 -4.00
C ALA A 98 9.02 -5.84 -4.13
N ILE A 99 9.66 -5.40 -3.03
CA ILE A 99 10.49 -4.18 -3.02
C ILE A 99 11.63 -4.30 -4.03
N GLN A 100 12.36 -5.42 -4.05
CA GLN A 100 13.46 -5.64 -4.98
C GLN A 100 12.98 -5.55 -6.43
N SER A 101 11.90 -6.24 -6.79
CA SER A 101 11.31 -6.24 -8.14
C SER A 101 10.97 -4.81 -8.59
N ILE A 102 10.26 -4.06 -7.75
CA ILE A 102 9.86 -2.68 -8.05
C ILE A 102 11.08 -1.76 -8.19
N MET A 103 12.10 -1.95 -7.35
CA MET A 103 13.34 -1.17 -7.46
C MET A 103 14.09 -1.47 -8.76
N HIS A 104 14.13 -2.72 -9.21
CA HIS A 104 14.73 -3.08 -10.50
C HIS A 104 13.96 -2.47 -11.68
N GLU A 105 12.62 -2.51 -11.67
CA GLU A 105 11.77 -1.84 -12.65
C GLU A 105 12.06 -0.33 -12.72
N ASN A 106 12.37 0.28 -11.57
CA ASN A 106 12.65 1.71 -11.45
C ASN A 106 14.15 2.08 -11.46
N ARG A 107 15.02 1.21 -12.01
CA ARG A 107 16.49 1.39 -11.97
C ARG A 107 16.95 2.80 -12.36
N ASP A 108 16.48 3.31 -13.49
CA ASP A 108 16.93 4.60 -14.01
C ASP A 108 16.46 5.79 -13.14
N VAL A 109 15.26 5.66 -12.57
CA VAL A 109 14.74 6.64 -11.61
C VAL A 109 15.60 6.67 -10.35
N LEU A 110 16.02 5.50 -9.84
CA LEU A 110 16.86 5.40 -8.65
C LEU A 110 18.25 5.99 -8.88
N ILE A 111 18.86 5.74 -10.04
CA ILE A 111 20.15 6.34 -10.44
C ILE A 111 20.02 7.85 -10.53
N LYS A 112 18.99 8.35 -11.23
CA LYS A 112 18.79 9.79 -11.47
C LYS A 112 18.43 10.55 -10.18
N LYS A 113 17.54 10.01 -9.36
CA LYS A 113 17.06 10.71 -8.15
C LYS A 113 18.04 10.61 -6.98
N GLY A 114 18.86 9.56 -6.97
CA GLY A 114 19.86 9.30 -5.95
C GLY A 114 19.29 8.80 -4.62
N SER A 115 20.17 8.59 -3.64
CA SER A 115 19.80 8.10 -2.31
C SER A 115 19.72 9.20 -1.24
N LYS A 116 20.05 10.47 -1.53
CA LYS A 116 20.23 11.50 -0.47
C LYS A 116 18.94 12.14 0.05
N ARG A 117 17.80 11.98 -0.65
CA ARG A 117 16.54 12.68 -0.35
C ARG A 117 15.38 11.73 -0.12
N PHE A 118 14.27 12.28 0.38
CA PHE A 118 13.00 11.57 0.45
C PHE A 118 12.30 11.58 -0.92
N TYR A 119 11.80 10.44 -1.34
CA TYR A 119 10.89 10.30 -2.48
C TYR A 119 10.25 8.91 -2.50
N GLN A 120 9.24 8.75 -3.34
CA GLN A 120 8.59 7.46 -3.59
C GLN A 120 8.72 7.07 -5.06
N ILE A 121 8.73 5.77 -5.32
CA ILE A 121 8.52 5.15 -6.62
C ILE A 121 7.26 4.30 -6.58
N LYS A 122 6.71 3.99 -7.75
CA LYS A 122 5.60 3.07 -7.91
C LYS A 122 6.06 1.88 -8.74
N GLY A 123 5.44 0.73 -8.52
CA GLY A 123 5.64 -0.43 -9.38
C GLY A 123 4.60 -1.49 -9.11
N ARG A 124 4.57 -2.50 -9.98
CA ARG A 124 3.65 -3.62 -9.87
C ARG A 124 4.35 -4.85 -9.31
N TYR A 125 3.65 -5.57 -8.43
CA TYR A 125 4.07 -6.88 -7.98
C TYR A 125 2.84 -7.79 -7.88
N LYS A 126 2.88 -8.94 -8.57
CA LYS A 126 1.76 -9.89 -8.65
C LYS A 126 0.40 -9.22 -9.00
N GLY A 127 0.41 -8.28 -9.95
CA GLY A 127 -0.80 -7.60 -10.43
C GLY A 127 -1.27 -6.40 -9.59
N HIS A 128 -0.72 -6.18 -8.40
CA HIS A 128 -1.11 -5.05 -7.53
C HIS A 128 -0.09 -3.91 -7.61
N TRP A 129 -0.57 -2.66 -7.53
CA TRP A 129 0.27 -1.48 -7.47
C TRP A 129 0.75 -1.22 -6.05
N TYR A 130 2.02 -0.84 -5.91
CA TYR A 130 2.63 -0.48 -4.63
C TYR A 130 3.42 0.82 -4.74
N LYS A 131 3.58 1.49 -3.59
CA LYS A 131 4.56 2.55 -3.39
C LYS A 131 5.72 2.04 -2.56
N VAL A 132 6.95 2.35 -2.99
CA VAL A 132 8.17 2.18 -2.20
C VAL A 132 8.70 3.58 -1.87
N GLY A 133 8.83 3.89 -0.58
CA GLY A 133 9.32 5.19 -0.11
C GLY A 133 10.72 5.10 0.46
N PHE A 134 11.57 6.04 0.05
CA PHE A 134 12.95 6.16 0.50
C PHE A 134 13.11 7.39 1.38
N ASN A 135 13.91 7.29 2.43
CA ASN A 135 14.38 8.42 3.22
C ASN A 135 15.90 8.29 3.41
N ARG A 136 16.66 9.15 2.72
CA ARG A 136 18.14 9.13 2.76
C ARG A 136 18.70 7.72 2.48
N GLY A 137 18.15 7.05 1.45
CA GLY A 137 18.59 5.75 0.97
C GLY A 137 18.00 4.57 1.73
N ARG A 138 17.41 4.80 2.91
CA ARG A 138 16.67 3.74 3.61
C ARG A 138 15.29 3.58 2.99
N ILE A 139 14.91 2.35 2.66
CA ILE A 139 13.53 1.98 2.34
C ILE A 139 12.72 2.07 3.63
N ALA A 140 11.89 3.10 3.73
CA ALA A 140 11.14 3.46 4.92
C ALA A 140 9.65 3.12 4.81
N GLN A 141 9.15 2.95 3.59
CA GLN A 141 7.74 2.68 3.32
C GLN A 141 7.60 1.65 2.21
N PHE A 142 6.60 0.78 2.36
CA PHE A 142 6.13 -0.13 1.33
C PHE A 142 4.66 -0.42 1.61
N TYR A 143 3.77 -0.06 0.68
CA TYR A 143 2.33 -0.23 0.86
C TYR A 143 1.59 -0.27 -0.47
N PRO A 144 0.43 -0.96 -0.53
CA PRO A 144 -0.37 -1.01 -1.74
C PRO A 144 -0.98 0.35 -2.06
N MET A 145 -1.15 0.64 -3.33
CA MET A 145 -2.00 1.73 -3.77
C MET A 145 -3.43 1.20 -3.85
N VAL A 146 -4.32 1.81 -3.06
CA VAL A 146 -5.77 1.70 -3.30
C VAL A 146 -6.07 2.70 -4.41
N GLU A 147 -6.61 2.19 -5.52
CA GLU A 147 -7.15 3.01 -6.61
C GLU A 147 -8.50 3.60 -6.21
#